data_AF-A0A4V1UBR1-F1
#
_entry.id   AF-A0A4V1UBR1-F1
#
_cell.length_a   1.000
_cell.length_b   1.000
_cell.length_c   1.000
_cell.angle_alpha   90.00
_cell.angle_beta   90.00
_cell.angle_gamma   90.00
#
_symmetry.space_group_name_H-M   'P 1'
#
loop_
_entity.id
_entity.type
_entity.pdbx_description
1 polymer ?
#
loop_
_entity_poly.entity_id
_entity_poly.type
_entity_poly.pdbx_seq_one_letter_code
_entity_poly.pdbx_strand_id
1 'polypeptide(L)'
;GLTDPAYNTTTDLQFIPNMDGFPNGRRLEDDVTTIELQAVSGVALAAIGFWYDDYGTNMSSPVTPKLVSVLSFTAGIPNNDTTFKAAFPYVQQPWRGYDYSLQARF
;
A
#
# COMPACT_ATOMS: atom_id res chain seq x y z
N GLY A 1 9.63 5.55 -2.51
CA GLY A 1 11.02 5.91 -2.17
C GLY A 1 11.96 5.33 -3.19
N LEU A 2 12.60 4.20 -2.87
CA LEU A 2 13.69 3.61 -3.67
C LEU A 2 13.30 3.20 -5.11
N THR A 3 12.05 2.79 -5.33
CA THR A 3 11.53 2.36 -6.65
C THR A 3 10.64 3.40 -7.32
N ASP A 4 10.30 4.48 -6.62
CA ASP A 4 9.34 5.47 -7.10
C ASP A 4 10.10 6.63 -7.77
N PRO A 5 9.86 6.92 -9.06
CA PRO A 5 10.52 8.01 -9.78
C PRO A 5 10.40 9.38 -9.10
N ALA A 6 9.34 9.62 -8.32
CA ALA A 6 9.17 10.86 -7.59
C ALA A 6 10.16 11.02 -6.43
N TYR A 7 10.73 9.91 -5.92
CA TYR A 7 11.50 9.87 -4.69
C TYR A 7 12.87 9.18 -4.81
N ASN A 8 13.26 8.70 -6.00
CA ASN A 8 14.54 8.00 -6.22
C ASN A 8 15.54 8.74 -7.13
N THR A 9 15.25 9.99 -7.50
CA THR A 9 16.09 10.77 -8.42
C THR A 9 17.10 11.65 -7.72
N THR A 10 16.82 12.09 -6.49
CA THR A 10 17.72 12.91 -5.68
C THR A 10 17.85 12.34 -4.27
N THR A 11 18.90 12.75 -3.56
CA THR A 11 19.13 12.39 -2.15
C THR A 11 18.45 13.33 -1.16
N ASP A 12 17.57 14.21 -1.64
CA ASP A 12 16.94 15.22 -0.82
C ASP A 12 15.90 14.58 0.11
N LEU A 13 15.83 15.05 1.35
CA LEU A 13 14.80 14.61 2.28
C LEU A 13 13.44 15.17 1.83
N GLN A 14 12.53 14.25 1.49
CA GLN A 14 11.16 14.60 1.08
C GLN A 14 10.23 14.43 2.28
N PHE A 15 9.43 15.46 2.57
CA PHE A 15 8.30 15.31 3.48
C PHE A 15 7.24 14.47 2.79
N ILE A 16 7.13 13.20 3.17
CA ILE A 16 6.06 12.34 2.70
C ILE A 16 4.78 12.78 3.42
N PRO A 17 3.78 13.33 2.71
CA PRO A 17 2.52 13.68 3.34
C PRO A 17 1.93 12.43 3.99
N ASN A 18 1.31 12.57 5.17
CA ASN A 18 0.45 11.55 5.79
C ASN A 18 1.11 10.38 6.55
N MET A 19 2.27 10.58 7.19
CA MET A 19 2.88 9.54 8.03
C MET A 19 2.20 9.33 9.41
N ASP A 20 1.25 10.19 9.80
CA ASP A 20 0.58 10.18 11.11
C ASP A 20 -0.32 8.95 11.36
N GLY A 21 -0.44 8.06 10.36
CA GLY A 21 -1.23 6.83 10.45
C GLY A 21 -0.50 5.63 11.08
N PHE A 22 0.81 5.71 11.31
CA PHE A 22 1.58 4.66 11.95
C PHE A 22 1.96 5.06 13.39
N PRO A 23 1.77 4.22 14.44
CA PRO A 23 1.26 2.85 14.43
C PRO A 23 -0.26 2.71 14.63
N ASN A 24 -0.99 3.78 14.99
CA ASN A 24 -2.38 3.69 15.48
C ASN A 24 -3.47 4.30 14.57
N GLY A 25 -3.17 4.66 13.31
CA GLY A 25 -4.06 5.45 12.46
C GLY A 25 -4.19 4.95 11.02
N ARG A 26 -4.66 3.71 10.84
CA ARG A 26 -5.08 3.23 9.51
C ARG A 26 -6.16 4.17 8.94
N ARG A 27 -5.99 4.71 7.74
CA ARG A 27 -7.10 5.36 7.04
C ARG A 27 -8.00 4.28 6.51
N LEU A 28 -9.29 4.57 6.42
CA LEU A 28 -10.23 3.62 5.82
C LEU A 28 -9.98 3.41 4.32
N GLU A 29 -9.15 4.25 3.70
CA GLU A 29 -8.73 4.17 2.30
C GLU A 29 -7.43 3.39 2.08
N ASP A 30 -6.69 3.07 3.15
CA ASP A 30 -5.41 2.38 3.01
C ASP A 30 -5.62 0.90 2.71
N ASP A 31 -4.87 0.36 1.74
CA ASP A 31 -4.80 -1.09 1.45
C ASP A 31 -3.97 -1.80 2.53
N VAL A 32 -4.58 -1.93 3.71
CA VAL A 32 -3.95 -2.50 4.90
C VAL A 32 -3.46 -3.92 4.63
N THR A 33 -4.23 -4.73 3.90
CA THR A 33 -3.87 -6.12 3.62
C THR A 33 -2.59 -6.21 2.80
N THR A 34 -2.47 -5.42 1.73
CA THR A 34 -1.23 -5.37 0.94
C THR A 34 -0.05 -4.89 1.78
N ILE A 35 -0.22 -3.81 2.55
CA ILE A 35 0.84 -3.24 3.39
C ILE A 35 1.29 -4.24 4.47
N GLU A 36 0.37 -4.89 5.16
CA GLU A 36 0.66 -5.89 6.20
C GLU A 36 1.42 -7.07 5.61
N LEU A 37 1.01 -7.58 4.45
CA LEU A 37 1.69 -8.70 3.79
C LEU A 37 3.08 -8.31 3.27
N GLN A 38 3.25 -7.09 2.75
CA GLN A 38 4.57 -6.58 2.37
C GLN A 38 5.49 -6.41 3.58
N ALA A 39 4.97 -5.91 4.70
CA ALA A 39 5.72 -5.75 5.94
C ALA A 39 6.17 -7.10 6.51
N VAL A 40 5.25 -8.07 6.63
CA VAL A 40 5.54 -9.45 7.09
C VAL A 40 6.51 -10.17 6.15
N SER A 41 6.43 -9.91 4.85
CA SER A 41 7.34 -10.48 3.85
C SER A 41 8.76 -9.91 3.92
N GLY A 42 9.00 -8.87 4.73
CA GLY A 42 10.33 -8.36 5.03
C GLY A 42 10.62 -6.96 4.51
N VAL A 43 9.64 -6.22 3.95
CA VAL A 43 9.88 -4.84 3.46
C VAL A 43 10.34 -3.91 4.58
N ALA A 44 9.79 -4.04 5.79
CA ALA A 44 10.22 -3.24 6.94
C ALA A 44 11.67 -3.51 7.33
N LEU A 45 12.10 -4.78 7.25
CA LEU A 45 13.45 -5.21 7.57
C LEU A 45 14.46 -4.73 6.50
N ALA A 46 14.10 -4.86 5.22
CA ALA A 46 14.87 -4.31 4.12
C ALA A 46 15.04 -2.79 4.25
N ALA A 47 14.02 -2.06 4.70
CA ALA A 47 14.10 -0.61 4.88
C ALA A 47 15.15 -0.15 5.92
N ILE A 48 15.50 -1.01 6.89
CA ILE A 48 16.51 -0.72 7.92
C ILE A 48 17.87 -1.40 7.64
N GLY A 49 18.11 -1.86 6.42
CA GLY A 49 19.41 -2.37 5.98
C GLY A 49 19.63 -3.87 6.17
N PHE A 50 18.59 -4.61 6.54
CA PHE A 50 18.61 -6.07 6.57
C PHE A 50 17.96 -6.59 5.29
N TRP A 51 18.78 -6.77 4.26
CA TRP A 51 18.35 -7.07 2.91
C TRP A 51 17.84 -8.50 2.73
N TYR A 52 17.11 -8.72 1.65
CA TYR A 52 16.73 -10.06 1.22
C TYR A 52 17.97 -10.89 0.88
N ASP A 53 17.84 -12.20 0.99
CA ASP A 53 18.92 -13.18 0.79
C ASP A 53 19.41 -13.27 -0.67
N ASP A 54 18.71 -12.65 -1.63
CA ASP A 54 19.18 -12.48 -3.00
C ASP A 54 20.03 -11.21 -3.23
N TYR A 55 20.26 -10.40 -2.19
CA TYR A 55 21.20 -9.27 -2.24
C TYR A 55 22.65 -9.75 -2.00
N GLY A 56 23.43 -9.85 -3.08
CA GLY A 56 24.82 -10.31 -3.04
C GLY A 56 25.86 -9.19 -3.00
N THR A 57 27.11 -9.53 -2.65
CA THR A 57 28.24 -8.59 -2.51
C THR A 57 28.62 -7.83 -3.79
N ASN A 58 28.20 -8.32 -4.96
CA ASN A 58 28.52 -7.73 -6.26
C ASN A 58 27.38 -6.86 -6.83
N MET A 59 26.33 -6.59 -6.03
CA MET A 59 25.20 -5.79 -6.47
C MET A 59 25.36 -4.33 -6.04
N SER A 60 25.19 -3.42 -7.00
CA SER A 60 25.21 -1.97 -6.76
C SER A 60 23.94 -1.42 -6.11
N SER A 61 22.85 -2.20 -6.09
CA SER A 61 21.55 -1.79 -5.56
C SER A 61 20.92 -2.90 -4.73
N PRO A 62 20.32 -2.57 -3.57
CA PRO A 62 19.53 -3.51 -2.77
C PRO A 62 18.13 -3.77 -3.36
N VAL A 63 17.78 -3.15 -4.48
CA VAL A 63 16.53 -3.43 -5.22
C VAL A 63 16.66 -4.74 -6.00
N THR A 64 16.51 -5.85 -5.29
CA THR A 64 16.62 -7.20 -5.85
C THR A 64 15.29 -7.70 -6.42
N PRO A 65 15.29 -8.76 -7.27
CA PRO A 65 14.06 -9.36 -7.78
C PRO A 65 13.08 -9.80 -6.68
N LYS A 66 13.55 -10.33 -5.54
CA LYS A 66 12.67 -10.67 -4.41
C LYS A 66 12.02 -9.44 -3.81
N LEU A 67 12.79 -8.37 -3.56
CA LEU A 67 12.22 -7.12 -3.06
C LEU A 67 11.19 -6.54 -4.03
N VAL A 68 11.48 -6.54 -5.34
CA VAL A 68 10.54 -6.09 -6.36
C VAL A 68 9.26 -6.93 -6.36
N SER A 69 9.36 -8.26 -6.27
CA SER A 69 8.20 -9.15 -6.21
C SER A 69 7.28 -8.83 -5.03
N VAL A 70 7.84 -8.48 -3.88
CA VAL A 70 7.05 -8.11 -2.69
C VAL A 70 6.44 -6.71 -2.87
N LEU A 71 7.21 -5.73 -3.33
CA LEU A 71 6.71 -4.36 -3.55
C LEU A 71 5.63 -4.29 -4.65
N SER A 72 5.64 -5.21 -5.61
CA SER A 72 4.61 -5.33 -6.65
C SER A 72 3.41 -6.20 -6.26
N PHE A 73 3.44 -6.85 -5.09
CA PHE A 73 2.31 -7.62 -4.60
C PHE A 73 1.10 -6.70 -4.34
N THR A 74 -0.10 -7.18 -4.68
CA THR A 74 -1.37 -6.56 -4.33
C THR A 74 -2.35 -7.63 -3.85
N ALA A 75 -3.09 -7.32 -2.79
CA ALA A 75 -4.18 -8.14 -2.28
C ALA A 75 -5.45 -8.06 -3.15
N GLY A 76 -5.48 -7.16 -4.15
CA GLY A 76 -6.53 -7.07 -5.17
C GLY A 76 -7.64 -6.05 -4.89
N ILE A 77 -7.65 -5.39 -3.74
CA ILE A 77 -8.62 -4.33 -3.42
C ILE A 77 -7.86 -3.11 -2.87
N PRO A 78 -7.23 -2.30 -3.75
CA PRO A 78 -6.35 -1.21 -3.32
C PRO A 78 -7.08 0.05 -2.86
N ASN A 79 -8.40 0.11 -3.07
CA ASN A 79 -9.23 1.26 -2.74
C ASN A 79 -10.66 0.83 -2.44
N ASN A 80 -11.39 1.69 -1.74
CA ASN A 80 -12.82 1.51 -1.51
C ASN A 80 -13.59 1.57 -2.83
N ASP A 81 -14.67 0.79 -2.90
CA ASP A 81 -15.61 0.74 -4.02
C ASP A 81 -16.56 1.94 -4.06
N THR A 82 -16.55 2.78 -3.02
CA THR A 82 -17.47 3.89 -2.82
C THR A 82 -16.87 4.99 -1.94
N THR A 83 -17.54 6.14 -1.91
CA THR A 83 -17.08 7.33 -1.19
C THR A 83 -17.45 7.28 0.29
N PHE A 84 -16.48 7.62 1.15
CA PHE A 84 -16.71 7.80 2.59
C PHE A 84 -16.98 9.26 2.95
N LYS A 85 -17.67 9.44 4.09
CA LYS A 85 -17.94 10.78 4.62
C LYS A 85 -16.66 11.40 5.15
N ALA A 86 -16.44 12.69 4.87
CA ALA A 86 -15.31 13.46 5.42
C ALA A 86 -15.43 13.75 6.93
N ALA A 87 -16.54 13.35 7.57
CA ALA A 87 -16.80 13.52 8.99
C ALA A 87 -17.36 12.23 9.61
N PHE A 88 -17.23 12.12 10.92
CA PHE A 88 -17.75 10.99 11.69
C PHE A 88 -19.20 10.67 11.29
N PRO A 89 -19.54 9.38 11.01
CA PRO A 89 -18.76 8.17 11.32
C PRO A 89 -17.77 7.69 10.24
N TYR A 90 -17.41 8.49 9.25
CA TYR A 90 -16.46 8.11 8.17
C TYR A 90 -16.82 6.87 7.35
N VAL A 91 -18.08 6.43 7.38
CA VAL A 91 -18.60 5.33 6.57
C VAL A 91 -19.52 5.84 5.45
N GLN A 92 -19.69 5.04 4.41
CA GLN A 92 -20.63 5.29 3.32
C GLN A 92 -22.10 5.32 3.80
N GLN A 93 -22.95 6.09 3.12
CA GLN A 93 -24.39 6.11 3.39
C GLN A 93 -25.05 4.80 2.94
N PRO A 94 -26.00 4.22 3.68
CA PRO A 94 -26.68 3.00 3.26
C PRO A 94 -27.18 3.08 1.82
N TRP A 95 -26.90 2.06 1.01
CA TRP A 95 -27.44 1.92 -0.34
C TRP A 95 -28.97 1.92 -0.29
N ARG A 96 -29.61 2.68 -1.19
CA ARG A 96 -31.07 2.65 -1.32
C ARG A 96 -31.46 1.31 -1.93
N GLY A 97 -32.43 0.61 -1.34
CA GLY A 97 -32.88 -0.70 -1.81
C GLY A 97 -33.51 -0.74 -3.21
N TYR A 98 -33.61 0.41 -3.90
CA TYR A 98 -34.11 0.52 -5.26
C TYR A 98 -32.99 0.75 -6.30
N ASP A 99 -31.75 1.01 -5.87
CA ASP A 99 -30.60 1.16 -6.75
C ASP A 99 -29.94 -0.20 -7.01
N TYR A 100 -30.62 -1.05 -7.78
CA TYR A 100 -30.06 -2.32 -8.26
C TYR A 100 -30.29 -2.45 -9.77
N SER A 101 -29.31 -3.04 -10.47
CA SER A 101 -29.53 -3.49 -11.84
C SER A 101 -30.37 -4.77 -11.82
N LEU A 102 -31.52 -4.76 -12.50
CA LEU A 102 -32.27 -5.99 -12.77
C LEU A 102 -31.38 -6.93 -13.60
N GLN A 103 -30.88 -8.00 -12.97
CA GLN A 103 -30.33 -9.13 -13.72
C GLN A 103 -31.48 -10.01 -14.20
N ALA A 104 -31.50 -10.31 -15.50
CA ALA A 104 -32.39 -11.32 -16.06
C ALA A 104 -32.10 -12.66 -15.37
N ARG A 105 -33.14 -13.27 -14.80
CA ARG A 105 -33.05 -14.66 -14.36
C ARG A 105 -33.43 -15.52 -15.55
N PHE A 106 -32.39 -16.13 -16.13
CA PHE A 106 -32.40 -16.98 -17.32
C PHE A 106 -32.60 -16.21 -18.64
#